data_AF-A0A917K0Z3-F1
#
_entry.id   AF-A0A917K0Z3-F1
#
_cell.length_a   1.000
_cell.length_b   1.000
_cell.length_c   1.000
_cell.angle_alpha   90.00
_cell.angle_beta   90.00
_cell.angle_gamma   90.00
#
_symmetry.space_group_name_H-M   'P 1'
#
loop_
_entity.id
_entity.type
_entity.pdbx_description
1 polymer ?
#
loop_
_entity_poly.entity_id
_entity_poly.type
_entity_poly.pdbx_seq_one_letter_code
_entity_poly.pdbx_strand_id
1 'polypeptide(L)'
;MPHYGLILEQSRKARAARHVYEYLRQQANGVFEPAVMWQNIAAWDGVRVPQREKYRVLNIRLHEEHLSPYFKTDMNLFHMLMLDESADVMVYRADKGWLFVFEGIPASPKPFGQSGYDTR
;
A
#
# COMPACT_ATOMS: atom_id res chain seq x y z
N MET A 1 11.25 -7.05 -4.79
CA MET A 1 11.70 -5.98 -3.87
C MET A 1 10.45 -5.35 -3.29
N PRO A 2 10.37 -5.13 -1.97
CA PRO A 2 9.19 -4.56 -1.37
C PRO A 2 9.11 -3.05 -1.73
N HIS A 3 7.89 -2.56 -1.92
CA HIS A 3 7.56 -1.17 -2.21
C HIS A 3 6.75 -0.56 -1.08
N TYR A 4 6.68 0.76 -1.00
CA TYR A 4 5.88 1.41 0.03
C TYR A 4 5.03 2.57 -0.48
N GLY A 5 3.93 2.83 0.21
CA GLY A 5 3.15 4.04 0.10
C GLY A 5 2.81 4.58 1.49
N LEU A 6 3.30 5.76 1.83
CA LEU A 6 2.99 6.48 3.06
C LEU A 6 1.93 7.53 2.79
N ILE A 7 0.74 7.36 3.38
CA ILE A 7 -0.31 8.37 3.41
C ILE A 7 -0.13 9.21 4.67
N LEU A 8 0.19 10.50 4.50
CA LEU A 8 0.30 11.44 5.62
C LEU A 8 -1.08 11.88 6.11
N GLU A 9 -1.16 12.30 7.38
CA GLU A 9 -2.42 12.73 8.00
C GLU A 9 -3.16 13.86 7.26
N GLN A 10 -2.43 14.71 6.53
CA GLN A 10 -3.00 15.81 5.75
C GLN A 10 -3.57 15.38 4.39
N SER A 11 -3.34 14.13 3.97
CA SER A 11 -3.90 13.61 2.72
C SER A 11 -5.42 13.52 2.79
N ARG A 12 -6.11 13.77 1.67
CA ARG A 12 -7.54 13.48 1.52
C ARG A 12 -7.89 12.00 1.76
N LYS A 13 -6.91 11.10 1.67
CA LYS A 13 -7.06 9.65 1.91
C LYS A 13 -6.71 9.21 3.32
N ALA A 14 -6.22 10.11 4.18
CA ALA A 14 -5.86 9.82 5.56
C ALA A 14 -6.99 9.14 6.33
N ARG A 15 -8.22 9.66 6.21
CA ARG A 15 -9.40 9.07 6.87
C ARG A 15 -9.68 7.64 6.40
N ALA A 16 -9.57 7.38 5.10
CA ALA A 16 -9.78 6.05 4.54
C ALA A 16 -8.69 5.07 5.00
N ALA A 17 -7.42 5.51 4.96
CA ALA A 17 -6.28 4.74 5.43
C ALA A 17 -6.42 4.36 6.91
N ARG A 18 -6.78 5.32 7.76
CA ARG A 18 -7.06 5.10 9.18
C ARG A 18 -8.14 4.05 9.38
N HIS A 19 -9.27 4.19 8.68
CA HIS A 19 -10.40 3.27 8.83
C HIS A 19 -10.03 1.85 8.44
N VAL A 20 -9.29 1.67 7.34
CA VAL A 20 -8.78 0.37 6.92
C VAL A 20 -7.83 -0.22 7.96
N TYR A 21 -6.88 0.58 8.46
CA TYR A 21 -5.94 0.12 9.48
C TYR A 21 -6.64 -0.31 10.78
N GLU A 22 -7.52 0.51 11.33
CA GLU A 22 -8.22 0.18 12.59
C GLU A 22 -9.10 -1.07 12.44
N TYR A 23 -9.76 -1.24 11.29
CA TYR A 23 -10.53 -2.43 10.98
C TYR A 23 -9.66 -3.69 10.96
N LEU A 24 -8.54 -3.64 10.24
CA LEU A 24 -7.61 -4.77 10.13
C LEU A 24 -6.99 -5.09 11.49
N ARG A 25 -6.60 -4.07 12.25
CA ARG A 25 -6.06 -4.19 13.61
C ARG A 25 -7.03 -4.91 14.56
N GLN A 26 -8.32 -4.63 14.47
CA GLN A 26 -9.33 -5.34 15.27
C GLN A 26 -9.42 -6.82 14.90
N GLN A 27 -9.24 -7.18 13.62
CA GLN A 27 -9.25 -8.58 13.17
C GLN A 27 -7.95 -9.32 13.49
N ALA A 28 -6.84 -8.62 13.67
CA ALA A 28 -5.54 -9.21 13.91
C ALA A 28 -5.41 -9.93 15.26
N ASN A 29 -6.37 -9.76 16.17
CA ASN A 29 -6.42 -10.43 17.49
C ASN A 29 -5.11 -10.32 18.29
N GLY A 30 -4.41 -9.19 18.18
CA GLY A 30 -3.15 -8.94 18.88
C GLY A 30 -1.90 -9.52 18.21
N VAL A 31 -2.04 -10.18 17.06
CA VAL A 31 -0.91 -10.62 16.24
C VAL A 31 -0.51 -9.47 15.31
N PHE A 32 0.64 -8.87 15.59
CA PHE A 32 1.19 -7.76 14.81
C PHE A 32 2.51 -8.16 14.16
N GLU A 33 2.73 -7.66 12.95
CA GLU A 33 4.02 -7.72 12.29
C GLU A 33 5.03 -6.82 13.04
N PRO A 34 6.32 -7.19 13.07
CA PRO A 34 7.35 -6.42 13.75
C PRO A 34 7.42 -4.97 13.27
N ALA A 35 7.80 -4.05 14.16
CA ALA A 35 8.07 -2.67 13.78
C ALA A 35 9.15 -2.60 12.69
N VAL A 36 8.98 -1.69 11.73
CA VAL A 36 9.88 -1.50 10.59
C VAL A 36 10.38 -0.06 10.55
N MET A 37 11.63 0.10 10.11
CA MET A 37 12.17 1.41 9.75
C MET A 37 12.39 1.46 8.25
N TRP A 38 11.50 2.14 7.55
CA TRP A 38 11.58 2.26 6.10
C TRP A 38 12.24 3.58 5.72
N GLN A 39 13.50 3.51 5.28
CA GLN A 39 14.35 4.69 5.09
C GLN A 39 14.49 5.47 6.41
N ASN A 40 13.64 6.46 6.65
CA ASN A 40 13.57 7.25 7.89
C ASN A 40 12.14 7.31 8.48
N ILE A 41 11.26 6.40 8.06
CA ILE A 41 9.88 6.31 8.53
C ILE A 41 9.82 5.19 9.57
N ALA A 42 9.65 5.56 10.84
CA ALA A 42 9.35 4.62 11.89
C ALA A 42 7.88 4.16 11.78
N ALA A 43 7.67 2.85 11.71
CA ALA A 43 6.37 2.24 11.59
C ALA A 43 6.24 1.03 12.53
N TRP A 44 5.08 0.89 13.17
CA TRP A 44 4.82 -0.11 14.20
C TRP A 44 3.39 -0.65 14.10
N ASP A 45 3.09 -1.67 14.92
CA ASP A 45 1.81 -2.38 14.97
C ASP A 45 1.37 -2.83 13.56
N GLY A 46 2.27 -3.44 12.80
CA GLY A 46 1.97 -3.85 11.43
C GLY A 46 0.86 -4.89 11.37
N VAL A 47 -0.02 -4.78 10.40
CA VAL A 47 -1.06 -5.77 10.15
C VAL A 47 -0.93 -6.26 8.72
N ARG A 48 -0.64 -7.55 8.57
CA ARG A 48 -0.69 -8.21 7.27
C ARG A 48 -2.14 -8.34 6.83
N VAL A 49 -2.42 -7.91 5.62
CA VAL A 49 -3.79 -7.84 5.09
C VAL A 49 -4.23 -9.21 4.61
N PRO A 50 -5.27 -9.82 5.21
CA PRO A 50 -5.78 -11.10 4.74
C PRO A 50 -6.27 -11.00 3.30
N GLN A 51 -6.18 -12.09 2.53
CA GLN A 51 -6.61 -12.12 1.12
C GLN A 51 -8.03 -11.56 0.93
N ARG A 52 -8.97 -11.94 1.81
CA ARG A 52 -10.38 -11.48 1.76
C ARG A 52 -10.57 -9.97 1.94
N GLU A 53 -9.58 -9.28 2.51
CA GLU A 53 -9.64 -7.84 2.82
C GLU A 53 -8.80 -6.99 1.84
N LYS A 54 -8.09 -7.60 0.88
CA LYS A 54 -7.20 -6.86 -0.04
C LYS A 54 -7.95 -5.79 -0.82
N TYR A 55 -9.17 -6.06 -1.28
CA TYR A 55 -10.04 -5.06 -1.93
C TYR A 55 -10.24 -3.79 -1.10
N ARG A 56 -10.24 -3.84 0.24
CA ARG A 56 -10.38 -2.64 1.08
C ARG A 56 -9.18 -1.71 0.93
N VAL A 57 -7.98 -2.27 0.86
CA VAL A 57 -6.76 -1.49 0.63
C VAL A 57 -6.74 -0.96 -0.80
N LEU A 58 -7.05 -1.81 -1.79
CA LEU A 58 -7.06 -1.41 -3.21
C LEU A 58 -8.09 -0.29 -3.48
N ASN A 59 -9.23 -0.30 -2.76
CA ASN A 59 -10.25 0.75 -2.84
C ASN A 59 -9.80 2.12 -2.29
N ILE A 60 -8.68 2.20 -1.58
CA ILE A 60 -8.07 3.50 -1.26
C ILE A 60 -7.60 4.17 -2.56
N ARG A 61 -7.29 3.43 -3.63
CA ARG A 61 -6.86 3.96 -4.94
C ARG A 61 -5.63 4.86 -4.85
N LEU A 62 -4.52 4.32 -4.33
CA LEU A 62 -3.29 5.08 -4.07
C LEU A 62 -2.78 5.88 -5.28
N HIS A 63 -3.00 5.38 -6.50
CA HIS A 63 -2.61 6.07 -7.74
C HIS A 63 -3.20 7.49 -7.87
N GLU A 64 -4.36 7.78 -7.28
CA GLU A 64 -4.94 9.13 -7.31
C GLU A 64 -4.20 10.12 -6.39
N GLU A 65 -3.28 9.66 -5.54
CA GLU A 65 -2.40 10.49 -4.72
C GLU A 65 -0.99 10.65 -5.30
N HIS A 66 -0.68 10.12 -6.49
CA HIS A 66 0.71 10.07 -6.97
C HIS A 66 1.42 11.44 -7.10
N LEU A 67 0.67 12.54 -7.27
CA LEU A 67 1.20 13.92 -7.28
C LEU A 67 0.96 14.68 -5.98
N SER A 68 0.32 14.03 -5.01
CA SER A 68 -0.01 14.65 -3.72
C SER A 68 1.26 14.84 -2.89
N PRO A 69 1.52 16.03 -2.34
CA PRO A 69 2.65 16.23 -1.44
C PRO A 69 2.50 15.41 -0.15
N TYR A 70 1.27 14.98 0.16
CA TYR A 70 0.90 14.21 1.34
C TYR A 70 0.96 12.70 1.14
N PHE A 71 1.46 12.23 -0.01
CA PHE A 71 1.72 10.83 -0.28
C PHE A 71 3.19 10.65 -0.66
N LYS A 72 3.89 9.76 0.03
CA LYS A 72 5.30 9.43 -0.25
C LYS A 72 5.39 7.97 -0.67
N THR A 73 6.12 7.70 -1.74
CA THR A 73 6.23 6.33 -2.28
C THR A 73 7.51 6.20 -3.10
N ASP A 74 8.06 4.99 -3.17
CA ASP A 74 9.07 4.60 -4.16
C ASP A 74 8.46 3.99 -5.43
N MET A 75 7.13 3.87 -5.48
CA MET A 75 6.41 3.37 -6.63
C MET A 75 6.23 4.48 -7.67
N ASN A 76 6.45 4.12 -8.95
CA ASN A 76 5.98 4.94 -10.05
C ASN A 76 4.47 4.71 -10.28
N LEU A 77 3.86 5.50 -11.16
CA LEU A 77 2.44 5.39 -11.47
C LEU A 77 2.05 3.99 -12.01
N PHE A 78 2.91 3.35 -12.80
CA PHE A 78 2.64 2.02 -13.33
C PHE A 78 2.56 0.97 -12.22
N HIS A 79 3.49 0.97 -11.26
CA HIS A 79 3.43 0.10 -10.09
C HIS A 79 2.11 0.26 -9.34
N MET A 80 1.66 1.50 -9.14
CA MET A 80 0.40 1.79 -8.44
C MET A 80 -0.85 1.34 -9.21
N LEU A 81 -0.82 1.38 -10.54
CA LEU A 81 -1.90 0.90 -11.40
C LEU A 81 -1.93 -0.64 -11.52
N MET A 82 -0.79 -1.29 -11.30
CA MET A 82 -0.66 -2.75 -11.30
C MET A 82 -0.96 -3.41 -9.94
N LEU A 83 -1.24 -2.62 -8.90
CA LEU A 83 -1.62 -3.18 -7.60
C LEU A 83 -2.90 -4.00 -7.74
N ASP A 84 -2.78 -5.29 -7.46
CA ASP A 84 -3.88 -6.25 -7.49
C ASP A 84 -3.86 -7.11 -6.21
N GLU A 85 -4.77 -8.08 -6.16
CA GLU A 85 -4.90 -8.97 -5.01
C GLU A 85 -3.79 -10.01 -4.88
N SER A 86 -2.91 -10.12 -5.88
CA SER A 86 -1.76 -11.03 -5.82
C SER A 86 -0.63 -10.45 -4.99
N ALA A 87 -0.52 -9.12 -4.91
CA ALA A 87 0.48 -8.45 -4.08
C ALA A 87 0.20 -8.71 -2.59
N ASP A 88 1.23 -9.07 -1.84
CA ASP A 88 1.14 -9.13 -0.38
C ASP A 88 1.20 -7.70 0.18
N VAL A 89 0.40 -7.45 1.22
CA VAL A 89 0.19 -6.10 1.73
C VAL A 89 0.27 -6.13 3.24
N MET A 90 1.03 -5.19 3.79
CA MET A 90 1.08 -4.91 5.22
C MET A 90 0.75 -3.45 5.44
N VAL A 91 -0.03 -3.15 6.47
CA VAL A 91 -0.40 -1.79 6.84
C VAL A 91 0.11 -1.52 8.25
N TYR A 92 0.90 -0.47 8.41
CA TYR A 92 1.48 -0.06 9.67
C TYR A 92 0.96 1.31 10.08
N ARG A 93 0.97 1.56 11.39
CA ARG A 93 0.94 2.92 11.91
C ARG A 93 2.33 3.52 11.80
N ALA A 94 2.42 4.80 11.43
CA ALA A 94 3.66 5.56 11.39
C ALA A 94 3.49 6.91 12.11
N ASP A 95 4.60 7.59 12.42
CA ASP A 95 4.59 8.86 13.18
C ASP A 95 3.64 9.93 12.62
N LYS A 96 3.48 9.99 11.30
CA LYS A 96 2.72 11.04 10.60
C LYS A 96 1.65 10.49 9.67
N GLY A 97 1.22 9.24 9.87
CA GLY A 97 0.17 8.64 9.05
C GLY A 97 0.21 7.11 9.01
N TRP A 98 -0.07 6.55 7.83
CA TRP A 98 -0.18 5.10 7.62
C TRP A 98 0.74 4.66 6.49
N LEU A 99 1.59 3.68 6.80
CA LEU A 99 2.55 3.11 5.87
C LEU A 99 1.97 1.80 5.32
N PHE A 100 1.82 1.75 4.00
CA PHE A 100 1.48 0.54 3.26
C PHE A 100 2.76 -0.02 2.68
N VAL A 101 3.04 -1.29 2.95
CA VAL A 101 4.15 -2.04 2.36
C VAL A 101 3.57 -3.09 1.43
N PHE A 102 4.12 -3.16 0.22
CA PHE A 102 3.66 -4.02 -0.84
C PHE A 102 4.78 -4.94 -1.29
N GLU A 103 4.49 -6.23 -1.38
CA GLU A 103 5.40 -7.25 -1.90
C GLU A 103 4.79 -7.97 -3.09
N GLY A 104 5.62 -8.38 -4.04
CA GLY A 104 5.17 -9.09 -5.25
C GLY A 104 4.62 -8.18 -6.37
N ILE A 105 4.84 -6.86 -6.31
CA ILE A 105 4.52 -5.97 -7.43
C ILE A 105 5.45 -6.29 -8.62
N PRO A 106 4.93 -6.50 -9.83
CA PRO A 106 5.74 -6.67 -11.03
C PRO A 106 6.63 -5.45 -11.30
N ALA A 107 7.91 -5.68 -11.60
CA ALA A 107 8.86 -4.61 -11.93
C ALA A 107 8.59 -3.95 -13.30
N SER A 108 7.84 -4.63 -14.17
CA SER A 108 7.47 -4.17 -15.50
C SER A 108 6.00 -4.46 -15.75
N PRO A 109 5.32 -3.68 -16.61
CA PRO A 109 3.97 -4.02 -17.08
C PRO A 109 3.93 -5.47 -17.54
N LYS A 110 2.92 -6.23 -17.10
CA LYS A 110 2.60 -7.49 -17.76
C LYS A 110 2.26 -7.15 -19.21
N PRO A 111 2.81 -7.88 -20.21
CA PRO A 111 2.40 -7.68 -21.59
C PRO A 111 0.88 -7.86 -21.67
N PHE A 112 0.19 -6.84 -22.18
CA PHE A 112 -1.22 -6.94 -22.55
C PHE A 112 -1.30 -7.63 -23.92
N GLY A 113 -2.00 -8.77 -24.01
CA GLY A 113 -2.25 -9.51 -25.25
C GLY A 113 -1.33 -10.73 -25.51
N GLN A 114 -1.71 -11.56 -26.50
CA GLN A 114 -0.92 -12.73 -26.96
C GLN A 114 0.43 -12.35 -27.61
N SER A 115 0.67 -11.07 -27.86
CA SER A 115 1.87 -10.53 -28.48
C SER A 115 2.26 -9.28 -27.70
N GLY A 116 3.46 -9.28 -27.12
CA GLY A 116 3.85 -8.33 -26.07
C GLY A 116 3.74 -6.85 -26.44
N TYR A 117 3.53 -6.04 -25.39
CA TYR A 117 3.62 -4.59 -25.32
C TYR A 117 3.00 -3.82 -26.49
N ASP A 118 1.67 -3.73 -26.54
CA ASP A 118 1.01 -2.68 -27.32
C ASP A 118 1.25 -1.32 -26.65
N THR A 119 1.94 -0.43 -27.36
CA THR A 119 2.25 0.95 -26.93
C THR A 119 1.26 1.97 -27.46
N ARG A 120 0.06 1.55 -27.88
CA ARG A 120 -1.03 2.41 -28.35
C ARG A 120 -1.94 2.86 -27.22
#